data_AF-A0AAV7D2U4-F1
#
_entry.id   AF-A0AAV7D2U4-F1
#
_cell.length_a   1.000
_cell.length_b   1.000
_cell.length_c   1.000
_cell.angle_alpha   90.00
_cell.angle_beta   90.00
_cell.angle_gamma   90.00
#
_symmetry.space_group_name_H-M   'P 1'
#
loop_
_entity.id
_entity.type
_entity.pdbx_description
1 polymer ?
#
loop_
_entity_poly.entity_id
_entity_poly.type
_entity_poly.pdbx_seq_one_letter_code
_entity_poly.pdbx_strand_id
1 'polypeptide(L)' 'MALCLLSSPPAVARPPEPSPLDKLIQFDLDWRFGPCTGITRLERWRRAEELGLTPPKNIRDILTAHHAEAQYQCK' A
#
# COMPACT_ATOMS: atom_id res chain seq x y z
N MET A 1 35.64 -0.08 -31.84
CA MET A 1 34.74 -0.48 -30.75
C MET A 1 34.47 0.73 -29.87
N ALA A 2 33.27 0.77 -29.28
CA ALA A 2 32.79 1.68 -28.24
C ALA A 2 32.58 3.14 -28.66
N LEU A 3 31.30 3.53 -28.78
CA LEU A 3 30.64 4.47 -27.86
C LEU A 3 29.16 4.57 -28.26
N CYS A 4 28.34 3.62 -27.77
CA CYS A 4 26.90 3.83 -27.68
C CYS A 4 26.66 4.87 -26.59
N LEU A 5 26.46 6.13 -26.99
CA LEU A 5 25.91 7.16 -26.13
C LEU A 5 24.42 6.83 -25.90
N LEU A 6 24.14 5.98 -24.90
CA LEU A 6 22.82 5.96 -24.26
C LEU A 6 22.71 7.26 -23.46
N SER A 7 22.24 8.32 -24.13
CA SER A 7 21.74 9.50 -23.45
C SER A 7 20.56 9.05 -22.58
N SER A 8 20.77 9.00 -21.26
CA SER A 8 19.70 8.80 -20.29
C SER A 8 18.54 9.74 -20.63
N PRO A 9 17.28 9.26 -20.67
CA PRO A 9 16.15 10.15 -20.83
C PRO A 9 16.19 11.22 -19.72
N PRO A 10 15.80 12.47 -20.02
CA PRO A 10 15.77 13.52 -19.01
C PRO A 10 14.90 13.04 -17.84
N ALA A 11 15.37 13.29 -16.63
CA ALA A 11 14.64 13.01 -15.40
C ALA A 11 13.32 13.80 -15.39
N VAL A 12 12.28 13.27 -16.04
CA VAL A 12 10.91 13.62 -15.72
C VAL A 12 10.79 13.35 -14.23
N ALA A 13 10.63 14.43 -13.45
CA ALA A 13 10.49 14.35 -12.01
C ALA A 13 9.35 13.38 -11.71
N ARG A 14 9.69 12.15 -11.30
CA ARG A 14 8.70 11.17 -10.89
C ARG A 14 7.91 11.83 -9.77
N PRO A 15 6.57 11.83 -9.81
CA PRO A 15 5.81 12.26 -8.66
C PRO A 15 6.30 11.48 -7.43
N PRO A 16 6.38 12.13 -6.26
CA PRO A 16 6.89 11.47 -5.06
C PRO A 16 6.10 10.19 -4.85
N GLU A 17 6.80 9.07 -4.72
CA GLU A 17 6.18 7.78 -4.45
C GLU A 17 5.36 7.90 -3.15
N PRO A 18 4.10 7.44 -3.12
CA PRO A 18 3.25 7.59 -1.95
C PRO A 18 3.87 6.89 -0.75
N SER A 19 3.79 7.53 0.42
CA SER A 19 4.30 6.97 1.66
C SER A 19 3.54 5.69 2.04
N PRO A 20 4.09 4.85 2.94
CA PRO A 20 3.36 3.69 3.47
C PRO A 20 2.00 4.07 4.08
N LEU A 21 1.91 5.20 4.78
CA LEU A 21 0.66 5.69 5.34
C LEU A 21 -0.33 6.13 4.26
N ASP A 22 0.12 6.79 3.19
CA ASP A 22 -0.76 7.17 2.07
C ASP A 22 -1.40 5.94 1.42
N LYS A 23 -0.63 4.86 1.27
CA LYS A 23 -1.13 3.58 0.75
C LYS A 23 -2.19 2.96 1.67
N LEU A 24 -1.99 3.04 2.99
CA LEU A 24 -2.98 2.59 3.96
C LEU A 24 -4.25 3.45 3.93
N ILE A 25 -4.12 4.77 3.79
CA ILE A 25 -5.27 5.67 3.66
C ILE A 25 -6.06 5.36 2.38
N GLN A 26 -5.38 5.13 1.26
CA GLN A 26 -6.04 4.72 0.01
C GLN A 26 -6.79 3.39 0.18
N PHE A 27 -6.17 2.42 0.86
CA PHE A 27 -6.83 1.16 1.21
C PHE A 27 -8.05 1.40 2.13
N ASP A 28 -7.93 2.34 3.07
CA ASP A 28 -9.03 2.68 3.98
C ASP A 28 -10.26 3.21 3.24
N LEU A 29 -10.05 3.98 2.18
CA LEU A 29 -11.10 4.58 1.34
C LEU A 29 -11.71 3.61 0.32
N ASP A 30 -11.10 2.45 0.09
CA ASP A 30 -11.58 1.49 -0.89
C ASP A 30 -12.74 0.63 -0.33
N TRP A 31 -13.96 1.04 -0.67
CA TRP A 31 -15.20 0.40 -0.21
C TRP A 31 -15.32 -1.08 -0.63
N ARG A 32 -14.58 -1.53 -1.64
CA ARG A 32 -14.63 -2.91 -2.14
C ARG A 32 -14.20 -3.92 -1.08
N PHE A 33 -13.31 -3.53 -0.16
CA PHE A 33 -12.82 -4.39 0.93
C PHE A 33 -13.70 -4.36 2.19
N GLY A 34 -14.92 -3.81 2.07
CA GLY A 34 -15.90 -3.73 3.14
C GLY A 34 -15.59 -2.63 4.17
N PRO A 35 -16.44 -2.48 5.20
CA PRO A 35 -16.32 -1.41 6.19
C PRO A 35 -15.08 -1.57 7.08
N CYS A 36 -14.48 -0.44 7.48
CA CYS A 36 -13.35 -0.33 8.42
C CYS A 36 -13.76 0.02 9.86
N THR A 37 -15.03 -0.16 10.23
CA THR A 37 -15.52 0.19 11.57
C THR A 37 -15.29 -0.93 12.57
N GLY A 38 -14.63 -0.62 13.69
CA GLY A 38 -14.50 -1.53 14.84
C GLY A 38 -13.49 -2.67 14.65
N ILE A 39 -12.62 -2.58 13.64
CA ILE A 39 -11.58 -3.57 13.34
C ILE A 39 -10.28 -2.85 12.94
N THR A 40 -9.15 -3.51 13.15
CA THR A 40 -7.84 -3.05 12.68
C THR A 40 -7.76 -3.12 11.15
N ARG A 41 -6.79 -2.40 10.56
CA ARG A 41 -6.49 -2.49 9.12
C ARG A 41 -6.12 -3.90 8.69
N LEU A 42 -5.39 -4.65 9.53
CA LEU A 42 -4.97 -6.02 9.23
C LEU A 42 -6.15 -7.00 9.26
N GLU A 43 -7.06 -6.86 10.22
CA GLU A 43 -8.29 -7.65 10.25
C GLU A 43 -9.17 -7.37 9.03
N ARG A 44 -9.32 -6.10 8.63
CA ARG A 44 -10.02 -5.74 7.40
C ARG A 44 -9.40 -6.40 6.17
N TRP A 45 -8.06 -6.37 6.08
CA TRP A 45 -7.32 -6.99 4.98
C TRP A 45 -7.57 -8.50 4.93
N ARG A 46 -7.46 -9.20 6.06
CA ARG A 46 -7.71 -10.66 6.15
C ARG A 46 -9.14 -11.02 5.77
N ARG A 47 -10.13 -10.30 6.29
CA ARG A 47 -11.55 -10.51 5.93
C ARG A 47 -11.77 -10.36 4.42
N ALA A 48 -11.15 -9.36 3.80
CA ALA A 48 -11.27 -9.16 2.36
C ALA A 48 -10.61 -10.29 1.55
N GLU A 49 -9.47 -10.83 2.02
CA GLU A 49 -8.83 -12.02 1.43
C GLU A 49 -9.72 -13.26 1.56
N GLU A 50 -10.29 -13.51 2.74
CA GLU A 50 -11.23 -14.62 3.00
C GLU A 50 -12.49 -14.57 2.12
N LEU A 51 -12.96 -13.36 1.80
CA LEU A 51 -14.07 -13.13 0.87
C LEU A 51 -13.67 -13.24 -0.61
N GLY A 52 -12.40 -13.52 -0.90
CA GLY A 52 -11.90 -13.64 -2.28
C GLY A 52 -11.79 -12.30 -3.02
N LEU A 53 -11.76 -11.17 -2.31
CA LEU A 53 -11.73 -9.82 -2.90
C LEU A 53 -10.33 -9.38 -3.34
N THR A 54 -9.31 -10.23 -3.15
CA THR A 54 -7.93 -10.01 -3.60
C THR A 54 -7.33 -8.66 -3.16
N PRO A 55 -7.31 -8.33 -1.85
CA PRO A 55 -6.72 -7.08 -1.38
C PRO A 55 -5.21 -7.01 -1.72
N PRO A 56 -4.64 -5.80 -1.92
CA PRO A 56 -3.25 -5.67 -2.36
C PRO A 56 -2.25 -6.21 -1.32
N LYS A 57 -1.29 -7.04 -1.76
CA LYS A 57 -0.29 -7.69 -0.87
C LYS A 57 0.60 -6.69 -0.15
N ASN A 58 0.98 -5.59 -0.81
CA ASN A 58 1.81 -4.54 -0.23
C ASN A 58 1.18 -3.91 1.02
N ILE A 59 -0.16 -3.89 1.12
CA ILE A 59 -0.86 -3.40 2.32
C ILE A 59 -0.59 -4.34 3.50
N ARG A 60 -0.72 -5.66 3.31
CA ARG A 60 -0.37 -6.64 4.34
C ARG A 60 1.09 -6.51 4.75
N ASP A 61 1.99 -6.33 3.79
CA ASP A 61 3.43 -6.25 4.08
C ASP A 61 3.75 -4.99 4.91
N ILE A 62 3.15 -3.84 4.60
CA ILE A 62 3.25 -2.62 5.43
C ILE A 62 2.71 -2.88 6.85
N LEU A 63 1.52 -3.46 6.96
CA LEU A 63 0.88 -3.72 8.26
C LEU A 63 1.69 -4.70 9.11
N THR A 64 2.33 -5.69 8.49
CA THR A 64 3.19 -6.67 9.16
C THR A 64 4.49 -6.02 9.63
N ALA A 65 5.12 -5.20 8.78
CA ALA A 65 6.34 -4.49 9.12
C ALA A 65 6.15 -3.52 10.30
N HIS A 66 4.99 -2.87 10.39
CA HIS A 66 4.67 -1.87 11.41
C HIS A 66 3.66 -2.37 12.47
N HIS A 67 3.67 -3.66 12.80
CA HIS A 67 2.70 -4.29 13.72
C HIS A 67 2.68 -3.67 15.13
N ALA A 68 3.80 -3.10 15.59
CA ALA A 68 3.92 -2.46 16.91
C ALA A 68 3.50 -0.99 16.92
N GLU A 69 3.20 -0.39 15.77
CA GLU A 69 2.91 1.04 15.65
C GLU A 69 1.41 1.28 15.47
N ALA A 70 0.78 1.89 16.46
CA ALA A 70 -0.67 2.12 16.48
C ALA A 70 -1.19 2.86 15.23
N GLN A 71 -0.42 3.83 14.72
CA GLN A 71 -0.77 4.61 13.52
C GLN A 71 -0.93 3.76 12.25
N TYR A 72 -0.31 2.59 12.18
CA TYR A 72 -0.42 1.65 11.05
C TYR A 72 -1.56 0.65 11.26
N GLN A 73 -1.85 0.26 12.50
CA GLN A 73 -2.83 -0.79 12.79
C GLN A 73 -4.26 -0.27 12.89
N CYS A 74 -4.44 0.92 13.44
CA CYS A 74 -5.75 1.48 13.76
C CYS A 74 -6.07 2.69 12.88
N LYS A 75 -7.36 2.98 12.73
CA LYS A 75 -7.86 4.25 12.21
C LYS A 75 -8.34 5.13 13.35
#